data_AF-A0AAU2BYN3-F1
#
_entry.id   AF-A0AAU2BYN3-F1
#
_cell.length_a   1.000
_cell.length_b   1.000
_cell.length_c   1.000
_cell.angle_alpha   90.00
_cell.angle_beta   90.00
_cell.angle_gamma   90.00
#
_symmetry.space_group_name_H-M   'P 1'
#
loop_
_entity.id
_entity.type
_entity.pdbx_description
1 polymer ?
#
loop_
_entity_poly.entity_id
_entity_poly.type
_entity_poly.pdbx_seq_one_letter_code
_entity_poly.pdbx_strand_id
1 'polypeptide(L)'
;MEINDLTPAEQRLWRAFATGATVDFRARGEENGPERSVRAAVLRALLLNGPREPGEIAALKVAGARVTGLLDLRHAVVDSMIRMIHCRFDEAPRLVGAQLNYVSLRDSELPGLDASHTRIDGGLRLTRCRVGGRVHLSRAQISGALYLDGAEVTAADPSEPVLQLNQVFIDDDLCARGLRTQGLIRLDGASVTGSIDLEDAELNNPGAHVLNAESLDVGANLLGRRLRAHGRIDLRGSRIPGRVDLLRSSLSNPGGTALRASSCVIGELWLREGPPIEGRLNLRRAEVGQLQLEPEMLPDQVRLLDLTYTFLTPHEPAERRLPMLERDDGAFDPHAYEQLTGAYRRIGDDRAARVVQLAKQRRHRGTLPWYGRVWGHLQDAAVGYGFRPLRAAVWLLSLLAVGSITYAGHHPPPLKAGEAPEFNPVFYTLDLLLPVISFGQESAFAPRDWYQTLSYVLIVTGWILATTVVAGVTRTVSRQ
;
A
#
# COMPACT_ATOMS: atom_id res chain seq x y z
N MET A 1 -37.94 30.91 25.54
CA MET A 1 -36.87 31.36 26.45
C MET A 1 -36.68 32.83 26.18
N GLU A 2 -37.09 33.69 27.10
CA GLU A 2 -36.93 35.13 26.92
C GLU A 2 -35.43 35.46 26.93
N ILE A 3 -34.97 36.13 25.86
CA ILE A 3 -33.60 36.63 25.70
C ILE A 3 -33.36 37.85 26.62
N ASN A 4 -34.34 38.22 27.45
CA ASN A 4 -34.39 39.48 28.19
C ASN A 4 -33.36 39.58 29.34
N ASP A 5 -32.92 38.46 29.91
CA ASP A 5 -31.90 38.45 30.97
C ASP A 5 -30.55 37.95 30.46
N LEU A 6 -29.86 38.77 29.65
CA LEU A 6 -28.49 38.50 29.20
C LEU A 6 -27.48 38.74 30.34
N THR A 7 -26.58 37.80 30.56
CA THR A 7 -25.46 37.99 31.50
C THR A 7 -24.50 39.07 30.98
N PRO A 8 -23.65 39.69 31.83
CA PRO A 8 -22.65 40.66 31.38
C PRO A 8 -21.67 40.09 30.33
N ALA A 9 -21.42 38.78 30.36
CA ALA A 9 -20.64 38.08 29.34
C ALA A 9 -21.37 38.04 27.99
N GLU A 10 -22.65 37.68 28.01
CA GLU A 10 -23.51 37.58 26.84
C GLU A 10 -23.79 38.95 26.21
N GLN A 11 -23.99 40.01 27.01
CA GLN A 11 -24.17 41.38 26.50
C GLN A 11 -22.94 41.89 25.75
N ARG A 12 -21.73 41.60 26.27
CA ARG A 12 -20.47 41.93 25.59
C ARG A 12 -20.38 41.21 24.25
N LEU A 13 -20.75 39.93 24.23
CA LEU A 13 -20.77 39.14 23.01
C LEU A 13 -21.77 39.70 21.99
N TRP A 14 -22.94 40.15 22.45
CA TRP A 14 -23.97 40.73 21.59
C TRP A 14 -23.51 42.00 20.87
N ARG A 15 -22.78 42.88 21.58
CA ARG A 15 -22.20 44.09 20.98
C ARG A 15 -21.02 43.77 20.05
N ALA A 16 -20.16 42.84 20.45
CA ALA A 16 -19.01 42.45 19.64
C ALA A 16 -19.39 41.71 18.36
N PHE A 17 -20.52 40.99 18.36
CA PHE A 17 -21.01 40.29 17.18
C PHE A 17 -21.31 41.25 16.03
N ALA A 18 -21.94 42.40 16.31
CA ALA A 18 -22.34 43.37 15.29
C ALA A 18 -21.14 43.97 14.52
N THR A 19 -20.04 44.19 15.23
CA THR A 19 -18.77 44.73 14.71
C THR A 19 -17.77 43.65 14.29
N GLY A 20 -18.09 42.36 14.54
CA GLY A 20 -17.17 41.24 14.32
C GLY A 20 -15.91 41.28 15.21
N ALA A 21 -15.95 41.98 16.34
CA ALA A 21 -14.84 42.05 17.30
C ALA A 21 -14.69 40.73 18.09
N THR A 22 -13.45 40.42 18.51
CA THR A 22 -13.16 39.22 19.31
C THR A 22 -13.42 39.47 20.79
N VAL A 23 -14.18 38.58 21.44
CA VAL A 23 -14.37 38.58 22.89
C VAL A 23 -13.51 37.49 23.52
N ASP A 24 -12.52 37.90 24.32
CA ASP A 24 -11.66 36.99 25.07
C ASP A 24 -12.07 36.93 26.56
N PHE A 25 -12.47 35.74 27.00
CA PHE A 25 -12.85 35.43 28.38
C PHE A 25 -11.67 34.89 29.21
N ARG A 26 -10.51 34.57 28.61
CA ARG A 26 -9.35 34.00 29.32
C ARG A 26 -8.66 34.99 30.26
N ALA A 27 -8.76 36.28 29.95
CA ALA A 27 -8.10 37.35 30.72
C ALA A 27 -8.82 37.71 32.03
N ARG A 28 -10.00 37.14 32.31
CA ARG A 28 -10.81 37.49 33.49
C ARG A 28 -11.43 36.26 34.16
N GLY A 29 -11.40 36.23 35.49
CA GLY A 29 -12.03 35.22 36.34
C GLY A 29 -11.29 33.88 36.41
N GLU A 30 -11.73 33.03 37.35
CA GLU A 30 -11.32 31.63 37.44
C GLU A 30 -11.74 30.83 36.21
N GLU A 31 -11.03 29.74 35.92
CA GLU A 31 -11.21 28.92 34.71
C GLU A 31 -12.65 28.34 34.56
N ASN A 32 -13.37 28.17 35.68
CA ASN A 32 -14.76 27.68 35.74
C ASN A 32 -15.77 28.72 36.24
N GLY A 33 -15.39 30.00 36.32
CA GLY A 33 -16.26 31.04 36.87
C GLY A 33 -17.48 31.36 36.00
N PRO A 34 -18.60 31.83 36.59
CA PRO A 34 -19.80 32.24 35.85
C PRO A 34 -19.55 33.38 34.85
N GLU A 35 -18.45 34.12 35.02
CA GLU A 35 -18.03 35.20 34.12
C GLU A 35 -17.55 34.73 32.74
N ARG A 36 -17.29 33.42 32.59
CA ARG A 36 -16.88 32.77 31.32
C ARG A 36 -18.01 31.95 30.68
N SER A 37 -19.16 31.85 31.35
CA SER A 37 -20.28 31.03 30.89
C SER A 37 -21.18 31.80 29.91
N VAL A 38 -21.43 31.20 28.76
CA VAL A 38 -22.31 31.72 27.71
C VAL A 38 -23.33 30.64 27.35
N ARG A 39 -24.62 30.96 27.40
CA ARG A 39 -25.66 29.99 27.05
C ARG A 39 -25.67 29.71 25.55
N ALA A 40 -25.76 28.45 25.18
CA ALA A 40 -25.86 28.01 23.78
C ALA A 40 -27.08 28.60 23.05
N ALA A 41 -28.18 28.83 23.77
CA ALA A 41 -29.36 29.47 23.21
C ALA A 41 -29.13 30.95 22.84
N VAL A 42 -28.24 31.66 23.54
CA VAL A 42 -27.83 33.03 23.18
C VAL A 42 -26.93 33.01 21.95
N LEU A 43 -25.98 32.07 21.87
CA LEU A 43 -25.17 31.87 20.66
C LEU A 43 -26.05 31.56 19.44
N ARG A 44 -27.02 30.67 19.59
CA ARG A 44 -28.00 30.36 18.55
C ARG A 44 -28.77 31.61 18.12
N ALA A 45 -29.26 32.41 19.07
CA ALA A 45 -29.99 33.64 18.75
C ALA A 45 -29.11 34.65 18.00
N LEU A 46 -27.84 34.79 18.38
CA LEU A 46 -26.87 35.64 17.69
C LEU A 46 -26.59 35.18 16.26
N LEU A 47 -26.42 33.87 16.06
CA LEU A 47 -26.10 33.33 14.74
C LEU A 47 -27.29 33.42 13.77
N LEU A 48 -28.53 33.33 14.28
CA LEU A 48 -29.74 33.41 13.46
C LEU A 48 -30.24 34.84 13.25
N ASN A 49 -30.23 35.67 14.29
CA ASN A 49 -30.89 36.98 14.31
C ASN A 49 -30.02 38.07 14.98
N GLY A 50 -28.70 37.88 15.04
CA GLY A 50 -27.80 38.81 15.70
C GLY A 50 -27.82 40.21 15.06
N PRO A 51 -27.50 41.25 15.85
CA PRO A 51 -27.44 42.62 15.36
C PRO A 51 -26.39 42.76 14.26
N ARG A 52 -26.68 43.57 13.24
CA ARG A 52 -25.77 43.87 12.13
C ARG A 52 -25.59 45.38 12.04
N GLU A 53 -24.34 45.86 11.99
CA GLU A 53 -24.03 47.27 11.80
C GLU A 53 -23.65 47.54 10.33
N PRO A 54 -24.22 48.57 9.68
CA PRO A 54 -23.85 48.93 8.32
C PRO A 54 -22.36 49.25 8.21
N GLY A 55 -21.67 48.62 7.26
CA GLY A 55 -20.23 48.80 7.02
C GLY A 55 -19.33 47.85 7.80
N GLU A 56 -19.86 47.10 8.76
CA GLU A 56 -19.15 46.08 9.52
C GLU A 56 -19.56 44.66 9.11
N ILE A 57 -18.71 43.67 9.39
CA ILE A 57 -18.98 42.26 9.09
C ILE A 57 -19.28 41.51 10.37
N ALA A 58 -20.56 41.17 10.56
CA ALA A 58 -21.00 40.44 11.74
C ALA A 58 -20.36 39.03 11.81
N ALA A 59 -19.71 38.74 12.94
CA ALA A 59 -19.01 37.48 13.15
C ALA A 59 -19.01 37.07 14.62
N LEU A 60 -19.16 35.76 14.88
CA LEU A 60 -19.04 35.21 16.22
C LEU A 60 -17.58 34.86 16.50
N LYS A 61 -16.86 35.74 17.21
CA LYS A 61 -15.46 35.52 17.59
C LYS A 61 -15.31 35.48 19.12
N VAL A 62 -15.14 34.28 19.65
CA VAL A 62 -15.07 34.00 21.09
C VAL A 62 -13.80 33.24 21.43
N ALA A 63 -13.14 33.63 22.53
CA ALA A 63 -12.05 32.88 23.10
C ALA A 63 -12.28 32.59 24.59
N GLY A 64 -12.05 31.34 25.03
CA GLY A 64 -12.08 30.98 26.45
C GLY A 64 -13.46 30.84 27.09
N ALA A 65 -14.53 30.68 26.31
CA ALA A 65 -15.89 30.59 26.85
C ALA A 65 -16.28 29.16 27.21
N ARG A 66 -17.06 29.00 28.27
CA ARG A 66 -17.81 27.77 28.56
C ARG A 66 -19.21 27.91 28.00
N VAL A 67 -19.56 27.05 27.05
CA VAL A 67 -20.87 27.02 26.41
C VAL A 67 -21.79 26.08 27.18
N THR A 68 -22.82 26.66 27.80
CA THR A 68 -23.78 25.90 28.61
C THR A 68 -25.04 25.58 27.81
N GLY A 69 -25.50 24.33 27.90
CA GLY A 69 -26.64 23.81 27.14
C GLY A 69 -26.32 23.39 25.71
N LEU A 70 -27.32 22.84 25.02
CA LEU A 70 -27.22 22.38 23.64
C LEU A 70 -27.20 23.52 22.61
N LEU A 71 -26.11 23.59 21.81
CA LEU A 71 -26.06 24.45 20.62
C LEU A 71 -26.73 23.73 19.44
N ASP A 72 -28.01 24.02 19.22
CA ASP A 72 -28.82 23.44 18.14
C ASP A 72 -28.98 24.41 16.97
N LEU A 73 -28.27 24.14 15.88
CA LEU A 73 -28.33 24.85 14.61
C LEU A 73 -28.87 23.96 13.49
N ARG A 74 -29.68 22.94 13.80
CA ARG A 74 -30.25 22.06 12.77
C ARG A 74 -31.01 22.84 11.72
N HIS A 75 -30.70 22.57 10.44
CA HIS A 75 -31.27 23.25 9.27
C HIS A 75 -31.17 24.78 9.28
N ALA A 76 -30.28 25.34 10.10
CA ALA A 76 -30.04 26.77 10.15
C ALA A 76 -29.19 27.22 8.96
N VAL A 77 -29.41 28.45 8.49
CA VAL A 77 -28.52 29.15 7.56
C VAL A 77 -27.80 30.24 8.34
N VAL A 78 -26.47 30.17 8.39
CA VAL A 78 -25.62 31.08 9.14
C VAL A 78 -24.51 31.62 8.24
N ASP A 79 -24.69 32.85 7.80
CA ASP A 79 -23.74 33.55 6.90
C ASP A 79 -22.50 34.06 7.66
N SER A 80 -22.63 34.29 8.97
CA SER A 80 -21.56 34.81 9.80
C SER A 80 -20.50 33.75 10.12
N MET A 81 -19.24 34.17 10.16
CA MET A 81 -18.13 33.31 10.59
C MET A 81 -18.29 32.89 12.06
N ILE A 82 -18.11 31.61 12.36
CA ILE A 82 -18.05 31.06 13.72
C ILE A 82 -16.60 30.74 14.07
N ARG A 83 -16.03 31.49 14.99
CA ARG A 83 -14.69 31.26 15.54
C ARG A 83 -14.78 31.21 17.07
N MET A 84 -14.65 30.01 17.61
CA MET A 84 -14.64 29.72 19.03
C MET A 84 -13.32 29.02 19.37
N ILE A 85 -12.46 29.66 20.15
CA ILE A 85 -11.11 29.17 20.41
C ILE A 85 -10.94 28.95 21.91
N HIS A 86 -10.31 27.86 22.34
CA HIS A 86 -10.17 27.53 23.77
C HIS A 86 -11.53 27.48 24.50
N CYS A 87 -12.59 27.05 23.81
CA CYS A 87 -13.91 26.98 24.40
C CYS A 87 -14.18 25.57 24.94
N ARG A 88 -15.09 25.46 25.91
CA ARG A 88 -15.54 24.17 26.45
C ARG A 88 -17.05 24.07 26.28
N PHE A 89 -17.52 22.97 25.71
CA PHE A 89 -18.95 22.72 25.52
C PHE A 89 -19.44 21.70 26.55
N ASP A 90 -20.54 22.00 27.23
CA ASP A 90 -21.16 21.07 28.18
C ASP A 90 -21.95 19.96 27.45
N GLU A 91 -22.54 20.28 26.29
CA GLU A 91 -23.30 19.35 25.44
C GLU A 91 -22.79 19.35 24.00
N ALA A 92 -23.01 18.25 23.27
CA ALA A 92 -22.50 18.08 21.91
C ALA A 92 -23.24 18.99 20.91
N PRO A 93 -22.57 19.91 20.20
CA PRO A 93 -23.22 20.76 19.22
C PRO A 93 -23.89 19.96 18.10
N ARG A 94 -25.10 20.38 17.71
CA ARG A 94 -25.89 19.77 16.64
C ARG A 94 -26.07 20.76 15.50
N LEU A 95 -25.40 20.49 14.40
CA LEU A 95 -25.35 21.29 13.18
C LEU A 95 -26.00 20.57 11.99
N VAL A 96 -26.77 19.50 12.24
CA VAL A 96 -27.31 18.63 11.18
C VAL A 96 -28.09 19.42 10.12
N GLY A 97 -27.69 19.27 8.86
CA GLY A 97 -28.35 19.93 7.73
C GLY A 97 -28.19 21.46 7.71
N ALA A 98 -27.30 22.03 8.51
CA ALA A 98 -27.06 23.47 8.51
C ALA A 98 -26.26 23.92 7.28
N GLN A 99 -26.39 25.20 6.92
CA GLN A 99 -25.56 25.88 5.94
C GLN A 99 -24.73 26.93 6.69
N LEU A 100 -23.42 26.74 6.73
CA LEU A 100 -22.50 27.54 7.53
C LEU A 100 -21.42 28.13 6.64
N ASN A 101 -21.01 29.36 6.93
CA ASN A 101 -19.89 29.96 6.20
C ASN A 101 -18.54 29.31 6.58
N TYR A 102 -18.10 29.48 7.82
CA TYR A 102 -16.82 28.93 8.29
C TYR A 102 -16.91 28.64 9.79
N VAL A 103 -16.42 27.46 10.20
CA VAL A 103 -16.48 27.02 11.60
C VAL A 103 -15.09 26.68 12.10
N SER A 104 -14.64 27.37 13.14
CA SER A 104 -13.42 27.02 13.85
C SER A 104 -13.70 26.84 15.34
N LEU A 105 -13.38 25.66 15.84
CA LEU A 105 -13.45 25.28 17.24
C LEU A 105 -12.05 25.04 17.82
N ARG A 106 -11.02 25.71 17.29
CA ARG A 106 -9.60 25.43 17.59
C ARG A 106 -9.34 25.37 19.10
N ASP A 107 -8.53 24.41 19.54
CA ASP A 107 -8.14 24.27 20.95
C ASP A 107 -9.32 24.10 21.93
N SER A 108 -10.48 23.64 21.45
CA SER A 108 -11.69 23.52 22.26
C SER A 108 -11.96 22.08 22.71
N GLU A 109 -12.78 21.95 23.75
CA GLU A 109 -13.21 20.67 24.30
C GLU A 109 -14.69 20.45 24.02
N LEU A 110 -15.01 19.32 23.39
CA LEU A 110 -16.34 18.96 22.91
C LEU A 110 -16.69 17.56 23.43
N PRO A 111 -17.91 17.31 23.93
CA PRO A 111 -18.36 15.96 24.25
C PRO A 111 -18.75 15.17 23.00
N GLY A 112 -18.82 15.82 21.83
CA GLY A 112 -19.15 15.26 20.53
C GLY A 112 -19.46 16.39 19.54
N LEU A 113 -19.65 16.06 18.27
CA LEU A 113 -20.08 17.00 17.23
C LEU A 113 -20.93 16.26 16.21
N ASP A 114 -22.19 16.67 16.03
CA ASP A 114 -23.04 16.15 14.96
C ASP A 114 -23.28 17.22 13.91
N ALA A 115 -22.61 17.10 12.78
CA ALA A 115 -22.69 17.98 11.63
C ALA A 115 -22.96 17.16 10.35
N SER A 116 -23.75 16.10 10.47
CA SER A 116 -24.21 15.31 9.32
C SER A 116 -25.04 16.16 8.35
N HIS A 117 -24.92 15.90 7.04
CA HIS A 117 -25.61 16.64 5.99
C HIS A 117 -25.37 18.17 5.96
N THR A 118 -24.35 18.67 6.66
CA THR A 118 -24.05 20.10 6.73
C THR A 118 -23.36 20.56 5.46
N ARG A 119 -23.66 21.78 5.00
CA ARG A 119 -22.87 22.48 3.98
C ARG A 119 -22.04 23.56 4.65
N ILE A 120 -20.74 23.55 4.40
CA ILE A 120 -19.80 24.54 4.90
C ILE A 120 -19.09 25.15 3.69
N ASP A 121 -19.38 26.40 3.36
CA ASP A 121 -18.81 27.04 2.16
C ASP A 121 -17.31 27.36 2.31
N GLY A 122 -16.86 27.52 3.55
CA GLY A 122 -15.45 27.62 3.94
C GLY A 122 -14.92 26.30 4.51
N GLY A 123 -14.02 26.39 5.49
CA GLY A 123 -13.43 25.23 6.16
C GLY A 123 -14.07 24.92 7.52
N LEU A 124 -13.89 23.67 7.94
CA LEU A 124 -14.15 23.22 9.31
C LEU A 124 -12.83 22.97 10.02
N ARG A 125 -12.57 23.73 11.09
CA ARG A 125 -11.31 23.65 11.84
C ARG A 125 -11.52 23.16 13.26
N LEU A 126 -11.10 21.92 13.51
CA LEU A 126 -11.04 21.26 14.81
C LEU A 126 -9.59 20.99 15.26
N THR A 127 -8.61 21.74 14.74
CA THR A 127 -7.20 21.68 15.13
C THR A 127 -7.05 21.74 16.66
N ARG A 128 -6.33 20.76 17.23
CA ARG A 128 -6.06 20.59 18.67
C ARG A 128 -7.31 20.54 19.55
N CYS A 129 -8.43 20.08 19.02
CA CYS A 129 -9.62 19.83 19.83
C CYS A 129 -9.50 18.52 20.60
N ARG A 130 -10.07 18.47 21.81
CA ARG A 130 -10.35 17.22 22.51
C ARG A 130 -11.83 16.90 22.39
N VAL A 131 -12.14 15.80 21.72
CA VAL A 131 -13.51 15.34 21.52
C VAL A 131 -13.70 14.04 22.28
N GLY A 132 -14.45 14.09 23.39
CA GLY A 132 -14.74 12.93 24.25
C GLY A 132 -15.90 12.06 23.75
N GLY A 133 -16.28 12.23 22.49
CA GLY A 133 -17.33 11.47 21.83
C GLY A 133 -17.17 11.51 20.32
N ARG A 134 -18.26 11.22 19.61
CA ARG A 134 -18.23 11.04 18.16
C ARG A 134 -18.24 12.37 17.42
N VAL A 135 -17.50 12.42 16.31
CA VAL A 135 -17.58 13.47 15.30
C VAL A 135 -18.27 12.90 14.07
N HIS A 136 -19.50 13.34 13.83
CA HIS A 136 -20.34 12.88 12.74
C HIS A 136 -20.47 13.96 11.66
N LEU A 137 -19.88 13.71 10.50
CA LEU A 137 -19.89 14.57 9.30
C LEU A 137 -20.32 13.79 8.06
N SER A 138 -21.09 12.71 8.23
CA SER A 138 -21.56 11.91 7.09
C SER A 138 -22.35 12.80 6.13
N ARG A 139 -22.03 12.71 4.84
CA ARG A 139 -22.65 13.48 3.76
C ARG A 139 -22.55 15.01 3.94
N ALA A 140 -21.58 15.48 4.73
CA ALA A 140 -21.27 16.91 4.78
C ALA A 140 -20.54 17.33 3.48
N GLN A 141 -20.76 18.57 3.07
CA GLN A 141 -20.07 19.22 1.96
C GLN A 141 -19.24 20.36 2.54
N ILE A 142 -17.93 20.33 2.33
CA ILE A 142 -17.00 21.35 2.82
C ILE A 142 -16.24 21.89 1.61
N SER A 143 -16.50 23.14 1.24
CA SER A 143 -15.85 23.76 0.08
C SER A 143 -14.43 24.26 0.38
N GLY A 144 -14.05 24.36 1.66
CA GLY A 144 -12.66 24.49 2.09
C GLY A 144 -12.11 23.19 2.71
N ALA A 145 -10.97 23.31 3.37
CA ALA A 145 -10.33 22.18 4.03
C ALA A 145 -10.95 21.79 5.39
N LEU A 146 -10.85 20.50 5.73
CA LEU A 146 -11.14 19.95 7.05
C LEU A 146 -9.84 19.82 7.85
N TYR A 147 -9.71 20.59 8.92
CA TYR A 147 -8.52 20.59 9.77
C TYR A 147 -8.77 19.86 11.09
N LEU A 148 -8.12 18.73 11.26
CA LEU A 148 -8.07 17.87 12.45
C LEU A 148 -6.64 17.81 13.04
N ASP A 149 -5.72 18.70 12.63
CA ASP A 149 -4.32 18.66 13.08
C ASP A 149 -4.21 18.65 14.63
N GLY A 150 -3.55 17.65 15.19
CA GLY A 150 -3.34 17.46 16.62
C GLY A 150 -4.62 17.27 17.43
N ALA A 151 -5.76 16.99 16.78
CA ALA A 151 -7.00 16.69 17.49
C ALA A 151 -6.90 15.31 18.18
N GLU A 152 -7.62 15.17 19.28
CA GLU A 152 -7.77 13.92 20.01
C GLU A 152 -9.25 13.56 20.05
N VAL A 153 -9.61 12.43 19.43
CA VAL A 153 -11.00 11.97 19.34
C VAL A 153 -11.10 10.59 19.97
N THR A 154 -11.80 10.52 21.09
CA THR A 154 -12.06 9.30 21.84
C THR A 154 -13.57 9.13 22.00
N ALA A 155 -14.07 7.90 21.87
CA ALA A 155 -15.47 7.61 22.20
C ALA A 155 -15.53 6.57 23.30
N ALA A 156 -16.51 6.72 24.20
CA ALA A 156 -16.73 5.77 25.30
C ALA A 156 -17.17 4.38 24.80
N ASP A 157 -17.81 4.32 23.63
CA ASP A 157 -18.28 3.09 23.02
C ASP A 157 -17.38 2.68 21.84
N PRO A 158 -16.61 1.59 21.95
CA PRO A 158 -15.72 1.12 20.90
C PRO A 158 -16.43 0.48 19.71
N SER A 159 -17.75 0.21 19.80
CA SER A 159 -18.52 -0.42 18.72
C SER A 159 -18.86 0.55 17.59
N GLU A 160 -18.86 1.85 17.87
CA GLU A 160 -19.21 2.88 16.91
C GLU A 160 -17.99 3.68 16.46
N PRO A 161 -17.99 4.18 15.21
CA PRO A 161 -16.89 4.98 14.72
C PRO A 161 -16.77 6.31 15.46
N VAL A 162 -15.55 6.67 15.83
CA VAL A 162 -15.22 7.94 16.50
C VAL A 162 -15.30 9.12 15.54
N LEU A 163 -14.93 8.89 14.28
CA LEU A 163 -14.93 9.91 13.23
C LEU A 163 -15.66 9.33 12.01
N GLN A 164 -16.86 9.84 11.76
CA GLN A 164 -17.73 9.40 10.67
C GLN A 164 -17.73 10.45 9.57
N LEU A 165 -17.00 10.18 8.50
CA LEU A 165 -16.83 11.01 7.31
C LEU A 165 -17.39 10.30 6.06
N ASN A 166 -18.38 9.42 6.23
CA ASN A 166 -18.94 8.64 5.13
C ASN A 166 -19.55 9.57 4.09
N GLN A 167 -19.21 9.39 2.81
CA GLN A 167 -19.73 10.21 1.72
C GLN A 167 -19.53 11.72 1.93
N VAL A 168 -18.52 12.12 2.70
CA VAL A 168 -18.14 13.54 2.81
C VAL A 168 -17.54 13.99 1.49
N PHE A 169 -17.81 15.23 1.11
CA PHE A 169 -17.19 15.89 -0.03
C PHE A 169 -16.36 17.08 0.48
N ILE A 170 -15.05 17.07 0.20
CA ILE A 170 -14.11 18.11 0.60
C ILE A 170 -13.43 18.64 -0.67
N ASP A 171 -13.66 19.90 -1.01
CA ASP A 171 -13.10 20.52 -2.23
C ASP A 171 -11.59 20.83 -2.15
N ASP A 172 -11.02 20.81 -0.95
CA ASP A 172 -9.62 21.12 -0.66
C ASP A 172 -8.97 19.93 0.07
N ASP A 173 -8.11 20.17 1.05
CA ASP A 173 -7.41 19.13 1.81
C ASP A 173 -8.17 18.64 3.07
N LEU A 174 -7.92 17.38 3.45
CA LEU A 174 -8.18 16.85 4.80
C LEU A 174 -6.86 16.82 5.56
N CYS A 175 -6.64 17.80 6.45
CA CYS A 175 -5.42 17.92 7.25
C CYS A 175 -5.61 17.32 8.63
N ALA A 176 -4.99 16.18 8.92
CA ALA A 176 -5.10 15.43 10.17
C ALA A 176 -3.71 15.06 10.75
N ARG A 177 -2.73 15.95 10.62
CA ARG A 177 -1.38 15.71 11.14
C ARG A 177 -1.38 15.57 12.65
N GLY A 178 -0.75 14.53 13.18
CA GLY A 178 -0.72 14.27 14.61
C GLY A 178 -2.09 13.96 15.22
N LEU A 179 -3.10 13.60 14.40
CA LEU A 179 -4.41 13.17 14.88
C LEU A 179 -4.27 11.94 15.77
N ARG A 180 -4.93 11.94 16.92
CA ARG A 180 -4.98 10.83 17.86
C ARG A 180 -6.40 10.30 17.94
N THR A 181 -6.60 9.02 17.61
CA THR A 181 -7.91 8.39 17.73
C THR A 181 -7.89 7.08 18.49
N GLN A 182 -8.96 6.82 19.22
CA GLN A 182 -9.25 5.53 19.86
C GLN A 182 -10.56 4.97 19.31
N GLY A 183 -10.48 4.19 18.24
CA GLY A 183 -11.62 3.61 17.54
C GLY A 183 -11.55 3.80 16.03
N LEU A 184 -12.68 3.56 15.36
CA LEU A 184 -12.77 3.53 13.90
C LEU A 184 -12.96 4.93 13.29
N ILE A 185 -12.16 5.27 12.28
CA ILE A 185 -12.41 6.34 11.31
C ILE A 185 -13.09 5.74 10.07
N ARG A 186 -14.25 6.26 9.67
CA ARG A 186 -14.91 5.85 8.43
C ARG A 186 -14.92 6.97 7.40
N LEU A 187 -14.47 6.65 6.20
CA LEU A 187 -14.34 7.50 5.01
C LEU A 187 -14.98 6.81 3.79
N ASP A 188 -15.95 5.92 4.02
CA ASP A 188 -16.56 5.12 2.96
C ASP A 188 -17.29 6.02 1.94
N GLY A 189 -16.88 5.93 0.68
CA GLY A 189 -17.39 6.76 -0.42
C GLY A 189 -17.09 8.25 -0.29
N ALA A 190 -16.14 8.65 0.56
CA ALA A 190 -15.71 10.03 0.66
C ALA A 190 -14.95 10.47 -0.61
N SER A 191 -15.00 11.77 -0.90
CA SER A 191 -14.24 12.38 -1.99
C SER A 191 -13.53 13.63 -1.47
N VAL A 192 -12.21 13.66 -1.66
CA VAL A 192 -11.33 14.77 -1.28
C VAL A 192 -10.60 15.21 -2.53
N THR A 193 -10.89 16.39 -3.05
CA THR A 193 -10.28 16.91 -4.27
C THR A 193 -8.78 17.17 -4.08
N GLY A 194 -8.37 17.58 -2.87
CA GLY A 194 -6.97 17.77 -2.49
C GLY A 194 -6.29 16.48 -2.00
N SER A 195 -5.49 16.64 -0.97
CA SER A 195 -4.74 15.59 -0.28
C SER A 195 -5.34 15.25 1.08
N ILE A 196 -5.09 14.02 1.52
CA ILE A 196 -5.34 13.58 2.90
C ILE A 196 -4.00 13.50 3.60
N ASP A 197 -3.83 14.28 4.67
CA ASP A 197 -2.61 14.33 5.46
C ASP A 197 -2.83 13.71 6.84
N LEU A 198 -2.21 12.56 7.07
CA LEU A 198 -2.20 11.77 8.30
C LEU A 198 -0.76 11.63 8.84
N GLU A 199 0.15 12.54 8.49
CA GLU A 199 1.52 12.50 9.01
C GLU A 199 1.53 12.56 10.54
N ASP A 200 2.38 11.74 11.17
CA ASP A 200 2.51 11.62 12.63
C ASP A 200 1.21 11.24 13.38
N ALA A 201 0.16 10.80 12.67
CA ALA A 201 -1.09 10.39 13.31
C ALA A 201 -0.92 9.06 14.07
N GLU A 202 -1.70 8.91 15.15
CA GLU A 202 -1.75 7.71 15.99
C GLU A 202 -3.19 7.19 16.03
N LEU A 203 -3.45 6.12 15.29
CA LEU A 203 -4.77 5.51 15.13
C LEU A 203 -4.80 4.17 15.86
N ASN A 204 -5.64 4.04 16.88
CA ASN A 204 -5.67 2.86 17.74
C ASN A 204 -7.06 2.22 17.75
N ASN A 205 -7.16 1.00 17.24
CA ASN A 205 -8.35 0.14 17.34
C ASN A 205 -7.93 -1.34 17.15
N PRO A 206 -7.20 -1.92 18.12
CA PRO A 206 -6.51 -3.20 17.96
C PRO A 206 -7.50 -4.34 17.66
N GLY A 207 -7.16 -5.19 16.69
CA GLY A 207 -8.00 -6.30 16.23
C GLY A 207 -9.20 -5.89 15.36
N ALA A 208 -9.50 -4.60 15.24
CA ALA A 208 -10.58 -4.06 14.44
C ALA A 208 -10.05 -3.10 13.35
N HIS A 209 -10.94 -2.35 12.70
CA HIS A 209 -10.57 -1.35 11.70
C HIS A 209 -10.23 -0.01 12.38
N VAL A 210 -9.05 0.54 12.11
CA VAL A 210 -8.69 1.92 12.50
C VAL A 210 -9.16 2.93 11.46
N LEU A 211 -9.09 2.54 10.18
CA LEU A 211 -9.48 3.36 9.05
C LEU A 211 -10.19 2.47 8.04
N ASN A 212 -11.46 2.77 7.77
CA ASN A 212 -12.23 2.18 6.69
C ASN A 212 -12.54 3.25 5.65
N ALA A 213 -11.94 3.14 4.47
CA ALA A 213 -12.08 4.07 3.37
C ALA A 213 -12.37 3.27 2.09
N GLU A 214 -13.51 2.57 2.07
CA GLU A 214 -13.93 1.84 0.88
C GLU A 214 -14.43 2.83 -0.19
N SER A 215 -13.95 2.68 -1.42
CA SER A 215 -14.28 3.56 -2.55
C SER A 215 -13.98 5.04 -2.29
N LEU A 216 -12.89 5.34 -1.59
CA LEU A 216 -12.40 6.70 -1.39
C LEU A 216 -11.80 7.26 -2.70
N ASP A 217 -12.14 8.49 -3.03
CA ASP A 217 -11.53 9.24 -4.13
C ASP A 217 -10.69 10.39 -3.57
N VAL A 218 -9.39 10.40 -3.86
CA VAL A 218 -8.46 11.47 -3.47
C VAL A 218 -7.88 12.05 -4.74
N GLY A 219 -8.01 13.36 -4.96
CA GLY A 219 -7.54 13.99 -6.20
C GLY A 219 -6.02 14.11 -6.28
N ALA A 220 -5.34 14.22 -5.14
CA ALA A 220 -3.88 14.31 -5.06
C ALA A 220 -3.25 13.14 -4.28
N ASN A 221 -2.85 13.35 -3.03
CA ASN A 221 -2.01 12.42 -2.27
C ASN A 221 -2.66 11.97 -0.96
N LEU A 222 -2.34 10.76 -0.51
CA LEU A 222 -2.56 10.29 0.86
C LEU A 222 -1.20 10.22 1.56
N LEU A 223 -0.93 11.16 2.45
CA LEU A 223 0.32 11.29 3.18
C LEU A 223 0.15 10.68 4.57
N GLY A 224 0.96 9.68 4.92
CA GLY A 224 0.93 8.96 6.18
C GLY A 224 2.34 8.69 6.71
N ARG A 225 3.24 9.67 6.56
CA ARG A 225 4.62 9.55 7.03
C ARG A 225 4.63 9.44 8.56
N ARG A 226 5.37 8.47 9.09
CA ARG A 226 5.43 8.16 10.54
C ARG A 226 4.06 7.85 11.16
N LEU A 227 3.07 7.46 10.34
CA LEU A 227 1.76 7.01 10.82
C LEU A 227 1.92 5.77 11.71
N ARG A 228 1.26 5.77 12.87
CA ARG A 228 1.13 4.58 13.73
C ARG A 228 -0.31 4.10 13.70
N ALA A 229 -0.53 2.92 13.14
CA ALA A 229 -1.84 2.31 13.01
C ALA A 229 -1.85 0.94 13.70
N HIS A 230 -2.56 0.86 14.83
CA HIS A 230 -2.81 -0.38 15.56
C HIS A 230 -4.23 -0.87 15.24
N GLY A 231 -4.34 -1.64 14.16
CA GLY A 231 -5.57 -2.18 13.61
C GLY A 231 -5.50 -2.24 12.08
N ARG A 232 -6.63 -2.50 11.44
CA ARG A 232 -6.74 -2.59 9.98
C ARG A 232 -6.96 -1.23 9.34
N ILE A 233 -6.15 -0.91 8.34
CA ILE A 233 -6.43 0.11 7.31
C ILE A 233 -7.03 -0.60 6.09
N ASP A 234 -8.23 -0.20 5.69
CA ASP A 234 -8.91 -0.69 4.49
C ASP A 234 -9.13 0.45 3.50
N LEU A 235 -8.51 0.35 2.33
CA LEU A 235 -8.60 1.30 1.22
C LEU A 235 -9.30 0.68 0.01
N ARG A 236 -10.01 -0.45 0.16
CA ARG A 236 -10.57 -1.21 -0.96
C ARG A 236 -11.30 -0.32 -1.97
N GLY A 237 -10.99 -0.50 -3.26
CA GLY A 237 -11.66 0.21 -4.34
C GLY A 237 -11.31 1.70 -4.47
N SER A 238 -10.34 2.19 -3.69
CA SER A 238 -10.00 3.61 -3.70
C SER A 238 -9.21 4.03 -4.93
N ARG A 239 -9.39 5.29 -5.35
CA ARG A 239 -8.65 5.93 -6.43
C ARG A 239 -7.80 7.06 -5.84
N ILE A 240 -6.49 6.94 -6.02
CA ILE A 240 -5.50 7.89 -5.52
C ILE A 240 -4.45 8.06 -6.63
N PRO A 241 -4.68 8.94 -7.63
CA PRO A 241 -3.81 9.05 -8.80
C PRO A 241 -2.42 9.60 -8.45
N GLY A 242 -2.27 10.28 -7.32
CA GLY A 242 -0.96 10.68 -6.78
C GLY A 242 -0.34 9.60 -5.91
N ARG A 243 0.22 10.03 -4.78
CA ARG A 243 1.06 9.19 -3.90
C ARG A 243 0.32 8.76 -2.65
N VAL A 244 0.46 7.49 -2.28
CA VAL A 244 0.23 6.95 -0.95
C VAL A 244 1.59 6.82 -0.24
N ASP A 245 1.91 7.77 0.62
CA ASP A 245 3.20 7.86 1.32
C ASP A 245 3.11 7.30 2.74
N LEU A 246 3.61 6.08 2.94
CA LEU A 246 3.64 5.40 4.24
C LEU A 246 5.08 5.27 4.78
N LEU A 247 5.95 6.24 4.45
CA LEU A 247 7.34 6.28 4.88
C LEU A 247 7.47 6.26 6.41
N ARG A 248 8.30 5.35 6.94
CA ARG A 248 8.54 5.17 8.38
C ARG A 248 7.26 4.89 9.19
N SER A 249 6.20 4.42 8.54
CA SER A 249 4.94 4.09 9.22
C SER A 249 5.04 2.73 9.92
N SER A 250 4.32 2.59 11.04
CA SER A 250 4.17 1.34 11.78
C SER A 250 2.74 0.86 11.66
N LEU A 251 2.54 -0.25 10.93
CA LEU A 251 1.23 -0.84 10.67
C LEU A 251 1.17 -2.20 11.38
N SER A 252 0.29 -2.32 12.38
CA SER A 252 0.17 -3.54 13.16
C SER A 252 -1.29 -3.97 13.32
N ASN A 253 -1.58 -5.20 12.91
CA ASN A 253 -2.83 -5.91 13.18
C ASN A 253 -2.57 -7.43 13.26
N PRO A 254 -2.01 -7.92 14.39
CA PRO A 254 -1.63 -9.31 14.55
C PRO A 254 -2.81 -10.27 14.31
N GLY A 255 -2.57 -11.38 13.59
CA GLY A 255 -3.62 -12.33 13.19
C GLY A 255 -4.60 -11.82 12.11
N GLY A 256 -4.57 -10.52 11.80
CA GLY A 256 -5.49 -9.84 10.89
C GLY A 256 -4.87 -9.43 9.56
N THR A 257 -5.42 -8.38 8.97
CA THR A 257 -4.83 -7.66 7.83
C THR A 257 -4.52 -6.27 8.30
N ALA A 258 -3.26 -5.85 8.23
CA ALA A 258 -2.83 -4.51 8.65
C ALA A 258 -3.18 -3.48 7.59
N LEU A 259 -2.86 -3.76 6.32
CA LEU A 259 -3.17 -2.89 5.19
C LEU A 259 -3.85 -3.69 4.08
N ARG A 260 -5.05 -3.25 3.69
CA ARG A 260 -5.76 -3.73 2.51
C ARG A 260 -5.91 -2.58 1.52
N ALA A 261 -5.26 -2.70 0.37
CA ALA A 261 -5.45 -1.82 -0.77
C ALA A 261 -5.84 -2.68 -1.99
N SER A 262 -6.95 -3.42 -1.87
CA SER A 262 -7.42 -4.29 -2.95
C SER A 262 -8.27 -3.52 -3.95
N SER A 263 -8.13 -3.83 -5.25
CA SER A 263 -8.89 -3.18 -6.33
C SER A 263 -8.71 -1.66 -6.38
N CYS A 264 -7.55 -1.17 -5.92
CA CYS A 264 -7.23 0.26 -5.88
C CYS A 264 -6.50 0.69 -7.13
N VAL A 265 -6.64 1.96 -7.51
CA VAL A 265 -5.81 2.60 -8.55
C VAL A 265 -4.94 3.64 -7.85
N ILE A 266 -3.63 3.39 -7.79
CA ILE A 266 -2.67 4.22 -7.06
C ILE A 266 -1.55 4.67 -8.01
N GLY A 267 -1.23 5.96 -8.05
CA GLY A 267 -0.09 6.45 -8.83
C GLY A 267 1.24 5.91 -8.29
N GLU A 268 1.51 6.19 -7.02
CA GLU A 268 2.71 5.72 -6.32
C GLU A 268 2.36 5.16 -4.94
N LEU A 269 2.82 3.97 -4.60
CA LEU A 269 2.68 3.40 -3.24
C LEU A 269 4.05 3.28 -2.58
N TRP A 270 4.27 3.99 -1.48
CA TRP A 270 5.57 4.04 -0.80
C TRP A 270 5.51 3.37 0.57
N LEU A 271 6.15 2.21 0.68
CA LEU A 271 6.33 1.41 1.90
C LEU A 271 7.84 1.21 2.10
N ARG A 272 8.48 2.17 2.79
CA ARG A 272 9.93 2.17 3.04
C ARG A 272 10.33 2.80 4.38
N GLU A 273 11.53 2.47 4.85
CA GLU A 273 12.16 2.97 6.08
C GLU A 273 11.35 2.72 7.38
N GLY A 274 10.36 1.84 7.35
CA GLY A 274 9.53 1.49 8.51
C GLY A 274 9.87 0.13 9.12
N PRO A 275 9.31 -0.18 10.31
CA PRO A 275 9.33 -1.56 10.83
C PRO A 275 8.58 -2.53 9.90
N PRO A 276 8.85 -3.85 10.00
CA PRO A 276 8.04 -4.86 9.34
C PRO A 276 6.55 -4.70 9.67
N ILE A 277 5.70 -4.81 8.66
CA ILE A 277 4.24 -4.78 8.87
C ILE A 277 3.85 -6.01 9.68
N GLU A 278 3.14 -5.83 10.79
CA GLU A 278 2.65 -6.94 11.61
C GLU A 278 1.23 -7.33 11.18
N GLY A 279 1.06 -8.53 10.62
CA GLY A 279 -0.21 -8.99 10.05
C GLY A 279 -0.15 -9.11 8.53
N ARG A 280 -1.29 -9.14 7.84
CA ARG A 280 -1.31 -9.31 6.37
C ARG A 280 -1.25 -7.99 5.59
N LEU A 281 -0.53 -8.01 4.48
CA LEU A 281 -0.59 -6.99 3.41
C LEU A 281 -1.39 -7.53 2.22
N ASN A 282 -2.47 -6.85 1.84
CA ASN A 282 -3.32 -7.28 0.72
C ASN A 282 -3.38 -6.22 -0.37
N LEU A 283 -2.79 -6.52 -1.53
CA LEU A 283 -2.74 -5.66 -2.71
C LEU A 283 -3.46 -6.31 -3.91
N ARG A 284 -4.42 -7.22 -3.66
CA ARG A 284 -5.11 -7.96 -4.72
C ARG A 284 -5.81 -7.05 -5.70
N ARG A 285 -5.62 -7.27 -7.00
CA ARG A 285 -6.21 -6.49 -8.10
C ARG A 285 -5.89 -4.98 -8.02
N ALA A 286 -4.85 -4.58 -7.31
CA ALA A 286 -4.43 -3.19 -7.32
C ALA A 286 -3.65 -2.88 -8.61
N GLU A 287 -3.83 -1.66 -9.09
CA GLU A 287 -3.07 -1.08 -10.19
C GLU A 287 -2.21 0.03 -9.61
N VAL A 288 -0.90 -0.17 -9.59
CA VAL A 288 0.05 0.76 -9.01
C VAL A 288 1.02 1.25 -10.08
N GLY A 289 1.12 2.56 -10.33
CA GLY A 289 2.11 3.07 -11.28
C GLY A 289 3.53 2.70 -10.86
N GLN A 290 3.96 3.21 -9.71
CA GLN A 290 5.24 2.91 -9.08
C GLN A 290 5.04 2.33 -7.68
N LEU A 291 5.49 1.09 -7.48
CA LEU A 291 5.48 0.41 -6.19
C LEU A 291 6.87 0.55 -5.55
N GLN A 292 6.98 1.37 -4.50
CA GLN A 292 8.15 1.36 -3.64
C GLN A 292 7.88 0.48 -2.43
N LEU A 293 8.49 -0.69 -2.39
CA LEU A 293 8.28 -1.66 -1.32
C LEU A 293 9.63 -2.22 -0.91
N GLU A 294 10.09 -1.90 0.28
CA GLU A 294 11.33 -2.45 0.83
C GLU A 294 11.11 -3.88 1.35
N PRO A 295 12.01 -4.85 1.01
CA PRO A 295 11.88 -6.23 1.50
C PRO A 295 11.82 -6.37 3.02
N GLU A 296 12.41 -5.43 3.75
CA GLU A 296 12.43 -5.36 5.21
C GLU A 296 11.06 -5.06 5.82
N MET A 297 10.21 -4.34 5.09
CA MET A 297 8.85 -4.00 5.54
C MET A 297 7.82 -5.11 5.24
N LEU A 298 8.20 -6.09 4.40
CA LEU A 298 7.28 -7.15 3.99
C LEU A 298 6.84 -8.00 5.19
N PRO A 299 5.52 -8.17 5.39
CA PRO A 299 5.02 -9.10 6.40
C PRO A 299 5.27 -10.56 6.00
N ASP A 300 4.97 -11.48 6.92
CA ASP A 300 5.02 -12.92 6.68
C ASP A 300 3.94 -13.43 5.72
N GLN A 301 2.83 -12.68 5.59
CA GLN A 301 1.70 -13.05 4.74
C GLN A 301 1.29 -11.89 3.84
N VAL A 302 1.32 -12.13 2.54
CA VAL A 302 0.98 -11.15 1.50
C VAL A 302 -0.12 -11.71 0.61
N ARG A 303 -0.90 -10.86 -0.06
CA ARG A 303 -1.81 -11.27 -1.13
C ARG A 303 -1.64 -10.37 -2.34
N LEU A 304 -1.17 -10.94 -3.44
CA LEU A 304 -0.74 -10.20 -4.63
C LEU A 304 -1.48 -10.60 -5.90
N LEU A 305 -2.48 -11.49 -5.81
CA LEU A 305 -3.27 -11.93 -6.95
C LEU A 305 -3.74 -10.74 -7.80
N ASP A 306 -3.41 -10.77 -9.09
CA ASP A 306 -3.71 -9.74 -10.10
C ASP A 306 -3.17 -8.33 -9.77
N LEU A 307 -2.13 -8.21 -8.95
CA LEU A 307 -1.43 -6.94 -8.74
C LEU A 307 -0.65 -6.56 -10.00
N THR A 308 -0.87 -5.35 -10.50
CA THR A 308 -0.09 -4.78 -11.60
C THR A 308 0.73 -3.58 -11.13
N TYR A 309 1.97 -3.50 -11.60
CA TYR A 309 2.84 -2.34 -11.39
C TYR A 309 3.81 -2.08 -12.53
N THR A 310 4.08 -0.80 -12.83
CA THR A 310 5.01 -0.43 -13.90
C THR A 310 6.46 -0.50 -13.43
N PHE A 311 6.73 0.10 -12.27
CA PHE A 311 8.06 0.13 -11.66
C PHE A 311 8.02 -0.43 -10.25
N LEU A 312 9.06 -1.19 -9.89
CA LEU A 312 9.29 -1.71 -8.55
C LEU A 312 10.61 -1.15 -8.02
N THR A 313 10.55 -0.34 -6.98
CA THR A 313 11.72 0.29 -6.34
C THR A 313 11.80 -0.06 -4.84
N PRO A 314 12.98 0.05 -4.20
CA PRO A 314 14.30 0.21 -4.80
C PRO A 314 14.69 -0.98 -5.70
N HIS A 315 15.63 -0.78 -6.61
CA HIS A 315 16.17 -1.88 -7.40
C HIS A 315 16.96 -2.81 -6.48
N GLU A 316 16.52 -4.06 -6.37
CA GLU A 316 17.08 -5.08 -5.50
C GLU A 316 17.33 -6.36 -6.32
N PRO A 317 18.27 -7.22 -5.92
CA PRO A 317 18.44 -8.53 -6.54
C PRO A 317 17.14 -9.36 -6.46
N ALA A 318 16.89 -10.15 -7.51
CA ALA A 318 15.69 -11.01 -7.60
C ALA A 318 15.54 -11.91 -6.37
N GLU A 319 16.63 -12.43 -5.84
CA GLU A 319 16.66 -13.31 -4.67
C GLU A 319 16.05 -12.66 -3.42
N ARG A 320 16.19 -11.34 -3.26
CA ARG A 320 15.59 -10.60 -2.14
C ARG A 320 14.10 -10.30 -2.36
N ARG A 321 13.65 -10.28 -3.61
CA ARG A 321 12.24 -10.02 -3.99
C ARG A 321 11.38 -11.26 -4.04
N LEU A 322 11.94 -12.43 -4.38
CA LEU A 322 11.20 -13.68 -4.49
C LEU A 322 10.39 -14.08 -3.23
N PRO A 323 10.88 -13.85 -2.00
CA PRO A 323 10.11 -14.12 -0.79
C PRO A 323 8.75 -13.41 -0.77
N MET A 324 8.62 -12.24 -1.40
CA MET A 324 7.35 -11.53 -1.53
C MET A 324 6.27 -12.38 -2.24
N LEU A 325 6.67 -13.17 -3.25
CA LEU A 325 5.77 -14.05 -4.00
C LEU A 325 5.56 -15.40 -3.29
N GLU A 326 6.55 -15.86 -2.53
CA GLU A 326 6.48 -17.13 -1.79
C GLU A 326 5.62 -17.02 -0.52
N ARG A 327 5.52 -15.81 0.05
CA ARG A 327 4.66 -15.46 1.19
C ARG A 327 3.19 -15.22 0.80
N ASP A 328 2.85 -15.37 -0.48
CA ASP A 328 1.44 -15.35 -0.88
C ASP A 328 0.72 -16.59 -0.34
N ASP A 329 -0.33 -16.39 0.44
CA ASP A 329 -1.14 -17.47 1.02
C ASP A 329 -2.05 -18.16 -0.01
N GLY A 330 -2.07 -17.67 -1.25
CA GLY A 330 -2.81 -18.22 -2.38
C GLY A 330 -2.17 -19.43 -3.05
N ALA A 331 -2.92 -19.99 -4.01
CA ALA A 331 -2.39 -20.98 -4.94
C ALA A 331 -1.27 -20.38 -5.79
N PHE A 332 -0.47 -21.23 -6.45
CA PHE A 332 0.55 -20.78 -7.39
C PHE A 332 -0.07 -19.88 -8.46
N ASP A 333 0.30 -18.60 -8.43
CA ASP A 333 -0.11 -17.60 -9.41
C ASP A 333 1.04 -17.32 -10.40
N PRO A 334 0.94 -17.79 -11.65
CA PRO A 334 1.92 -17.50 -12.69
C PRO A 334 2.03 -16.00 -13.03
N HIS A 335 0.96 -15.23 -12.88
CA HIS A 335 0.88 -13.83 -13.28
C HIS A 335 1.81 -12.96 -12.44
N ALA A 336 1.84 -13.17 -11.12
CA ALA A 336 2.71 -12.41 -10.21
C ALA A 336 4.21 -12.55 -10.56
N TYR A 337 4.65 -13.74 -11.01
CA TYR A 337 6.02 -13.96 -11.48
C TYR A 337 6.29 -13.28 -12.83
N GLU A 338 5.32 -13.27 -13.75
CA GLU A 338 5.45 -12.54 -15.02
C GLU A 338 5.51 -11.03 -14.79
N GLN A 339 4.70 -10.50 -13.86
CA GLN A 339 4.72 -9.08 -13.51
C GLN A 339 6.09 -8.65 -12.97
N LEU A 340 6.66 -9.43 -12.04
CA LEU A 340 8.00 -9.18 -11.51
C LEU A 340 9.08 -9.31 -12.59
N THR A 341 8.97 -10.30 -13.47
CA THR A 341 9.87 -10.46 -14.62
C THR A 341 9.82 -9.24 -15.54
N GLY A 342 8.61 -8.74 -15.84
CA GLY A 342 8.38 -7.56 -16.65
C GLY A 342 9.01 -6.31 -16.04
N ALA A 343 8.89 -6.13 -14.73
CA ALA A 343 9.52 -5.00 -14.03
C ALA A 343 11.05 -5.02 -14.16
N TYR A 344 11.71 -6.17 -13.99
CA TYR A 344 13.17 -6.29 -14.18
C TYR A 344 13.61 -6.06 -15.63
N ARG A 345 12.85 -6.55 -16.61
CA ARG A 345 13.15 -6.31 -18.03
C ARG A 345 13.08 -4.84 -18.40
N ARG A 346 12.08 -4.10 -17.88
CA ARG A 346 11.92 -2.67 -18.17
C ARG A 346 13.12 -1.83 -17.72
N ILE A 347 13.76 -2.22 -16.62
CA ILE A 347 14.96 -1.53 -16.11
C ILE A 347 16.27 -2.08 -16.71
N GLY A 348 16.20 -3.05 -17.63
CA GLY A 348 17.36 -3.65 -18.31
C GLY A 348 18.06 -4.79 -17.55
N ASP A 349 17.51 -5.28 -16.43
CA ASP A 349 18.11 -6.38 -15.68
C ASP A 349 17.59 -7.76 -16.15
N ASP A 350 18.12 -8.19 -17.29
CA ASP A 350 17.84 -9.51 -17.87
C ASP A 350 18.33 -10.67 -16.99
N ARG A 351 19.31 -10.44 -16.11
CA ARG A 351 19.80 -11.49 -15.21
C ARG A 351 18.78 -11.76 -14.12
N ALA A 352 18.30 -10.74 -13.43
CA ALA A 352 17.24 -10.86 -12.43
C ALA A 352 15.95 -11.42 -13.04
N ALA A 353 15.56 -10.95 -14.24
CA ALA A 353 14.39 -11.48 -14.95
C ALA A 353 14.48 -13.00 -15.18
N ARG A 354 15.66 -13.53 -15.54
CA ARG A 354 15.89 -14.98 -15.69
C ARG A 354 15.81 -15.72 -14.36
N VAL A 355 16.30 -15.13 -13.27
CA VAL A 355 16.21 -15.72 -11.92
C VAL A 355 14.74 -15.85 -11.48
N VAL A 356 13.92 -14.83 -11.73
CA VAL A 356 12.48 -14.86 -11.42
C VAL A 356 11.77 -15.94 -12.23
N GLN A 357 12.05 -16.05 -13.54
CA GLN A 357 11.48 -17.09 -14.39
C GLN A 357 11.92 -18.51 -13.96
N LEU A 358 13.16 -18.68 -13.52
CA LEU A 358 13.63 -19.94 -12.96
C LEU A 358 12.87 -20.28 -11.66
N ALA A 359 12.65 -19.30 -10.79
CA ALA A 359 11.88 -19.48 -9.57
C ALA A 359 10.41 -19.85 -9.88
N LYS A 360 9.80 -19.23 -10.89
CA LYS A 360 8.47 -19.59 -11.41
C LYS A 360 8.40 -21.07 -11.79
N GLN A 361 9.37 -21.57 -12.56
CA GLN A 361 9.41 -22.98 -12.96
C GLN A 361 9.60 -23.93 -11.78
N ARG A 362 10.44 -23.56 -10.80
CA ARG A 362 10.63 -24.34 -9.57
C ARG A 362 9.36 -24.43 -8.74
N ARG A 363 8.61 -23.33 -8.62
CA ARG A 363 7.33 -23.30 -7.91
C ARG A 363 6.26 -24.11 -8.67
N HIS A 364 6.19 -23.95 -10.00
CA HIS A 364 5.32 -24.75 -10.86
C HIS A 364 5.60 -26.26 -10.76
N ARG A 365 6.87 -26.66 -10.66
CA ARG A 365 7.23 -28.08 -10.43
C ARG A 365 6.55 -28.65 -9.20
N GLY A 366 6.39 -27.86 -8.14
CA GLY A 366 5.68 -28.27 -6.92
C GLY A 366 4.20 -28.62 -7.14
N THR A 367 3.58 -28.09 -8.20
CA THR A 367 2.17 -28.36 -8.55
C THR A 367 2.02 -29.57 -9.48
N LEU A 368 3.11 -30.17 -9.97
CA LEU A 368 3.06 -31.29 -10.92
C LEU A 368 2.93 -32.66 -10.22
N PRO A 369 2.39 -33.67 -10.93
CA PRO A 369 2.45 -35.07 -10.51
C PRO A 369 3.89 -35.54 -10.26
N TRP A 370 4.05 -36.68 -9.56
CA TRP A 370 5.36 -37.18 -9.15
C TRP A 370 6.35 -37.37 -10.32
N TYR A 371 5.90 -37.85 -11.48
CA TYR A 371 6.76 -38.01 -12.66
C TYR A 371 7.24 -36.64 -13.21
N GLY A 372 6.34 -35.65 -13.22
CA GLY A 372 6.66 -34.28 -13.62
C GLY A 372 7.65 -33.61 -12.65
N ARG A 373 7.59 -33.94 -11.36
CA ARG A 373 8.57 -33.50 -10.36
C ARG A 373 9.96 -34.08 -10.63
N VAL A 374 10.07 -35.39 -10.85
CA VAL A 374 11.35 -36.05 -11.17
C VAL A 374 11.96 -35.47 -12.44
N TRP A 375 11.16 -35.33 -13.50
CA TRP A 375 11.61 -34.71 -14.75
C TRP A 375 12.06 -33.26 -14.56
N GLY A 376 11.31 -32.46 -13.80
CA GLY A 376 11.69 -31.08 -13.48
C GLY A 376 12.95 -30.98 -12.61
N HIS A 377 13.24 -31.95 -11.74
CA HIS A 377 14.51 -32.02 -11.03
C HIS A 377 15.69 -32.32 -11.96
N LEU A 378 15.51 -33.25 -12.90
CA LEU A 378 16.51 -33.57 -13.92
C LEU A 378 16.81 -32.35 -14.82
N GLN A 379 15.77 -31.62 -15.25
CA GLN A 379 15.94 -30.39 -16.04
C GLN A 379 16.63 -29.26 -15.28
N ASP A 380 16.33 -29.06 -13.99
CA ASP A 380 16.97 -28.03 -13.14
C ASP A 380 18.47 -28.34 -12.93
N ALA A 381 18.80 -29.62 -12.74
CA ALA A 381 20.18 -30.10 -12.56
C ALA A 381 20.99 -30.04 -13.86
N ALA A 382 20.44 -30.53 -14.97
CA ALA A 382 21.14 -30.59 -16.24
C ALA A 382 21.33 -29.19 -16.86
N VAL A 383 20.24 -28.42 -17.00
CA VAL A 383 20.26 -27.17 -17.79
C VAL A 383 19.57 -25.97 -17.11
N GLY A 384 19.06 -26.13 -15.89
CA GLY A 384 18.34 -25.06 -15.20
C GLY A 384 17.14 -24.55 -15.99
N TYR A 385 16.37 -25.47 -16.60
CA TYR A 385 15.23 -25.15 -17.50
C TYR A 385 15.59 -24.29 -18.73
N GLY A 386 16.84 -24.36 -19.21
CA GLY A 386 17.30 -23.56 -20.35
C GLY A 386 17.70 -22.12 -19.98
N PHE A 387 17.66 -21.74 -18.71
CA PHE A 387 18.10 -20.42 -18.25
C PHE A 387 19.58 -20.37 -17.86
N ARG A 388 20.29 -21.51 -17.81
CA ARG A 388 21.73 -21.62 -17.49
C ARG A 388 22.49 -22.49 -18.51
N PRO A 389 22.68 -22.03 -19.77
CA PRO A 389 23.28 -22.84 -20.84
C PRO A 389 24.73 -23.28 -20.55
N LEU A 390 25.48 -22.51 -19.77
CA LEU A 390 26.85 -22.86 -19.37
C LEU A 390 26.93 -24.19 -18.60
N ARG A 391 25.88 -24.61 -17.88
CA ARG A 391 25.86 -25.91 -17.21
C ARG A 391 25.83 -27.07 -18.19
N ALA A 392 25.09 -26.93 -19.29
CA ALA A 392 25.04 -27.94 -20.33
C ALA A 392 26.40 -28.10 -21.02
N ALA A 393 27.15 -27.01 -21.20
CA ALA A 393 28.53 -27.06 -21.70
C ALA A 393 29.47 -27.80 -20.74
N VAL A 394 29.37 -27.56 -19.43
CA VAL A 394 30.15 -28.31 -18.43
C VAL A 394 29.81 -29.80 -18.46
N TRP A 395 28.53 -30.16 -18.58
CA TRP A 395 28.13 -31.57 -18.72
C TRP A 395 28.67 -32.22 -19.99
N LEU A 396 28.64 -31.52 -21.13
CA LEU A 396 29.23 -31.99 -22.38
C LEU A 396 30.75 -32.21 -22.24
N LEU A 397 31.47 -31.28 -21.61
CA LEU A 397 32.90 -31.41 -21.35
C LEU A 397 33.22 -32.57 -20.40
N SER A 398 32.42 -32.77 -19.35
CA SER A 398 32.57 -33.90 -18.43
C SER A 398 32.33 -35.25 -19.13
N LEU A 399 31.28 -35.35 -19.95
CA LEU A 399 31.01 -36.56 -20.74
C LEU A 399 32.12 -36.81 -21.76
N LEU A 400 32.65 -35.76 -22.38
CA LEU A 400 33.79 -35.85 -23.28
C LEU A 400 35.02 -36.40 -22.55
N ALA A 401 35.33 -35.88 -21.36
CA ALA A 401 36.45 -36.35 -20.56
C ALA A 401 36.28 -37.83 -20.15
N VAL A 402 35.10 -38.20 -19.64
CA VAL A 402 34.81 -39.59 -19.22
C VAL A 402 34.89 -40.56 -20.39
N GLY A 403 34.28 -40.23 -21.53
CA GLY A 403 34.33 -41.05 -22.74
C GLY A 403 35.77 -41.16 -23.25
N SER A 404 36.51 -40.05 -23.31
CA SER A 404 37.91 -40.05 -23.76
C SER A 404 38.79 -40.94 -22.87
N ILE A 405 38.63 -40.87 -21.55
CA ILE A 405 39.39 -41.71 -20.61
C ILE A 405 39.02 -43.19 -20.78
N THR A 406 37.73 -43.48 -20.94
CA THR A 406 37.23 -44.85 -21.04
C THR A 406 37.69 -45.51 -22.34
N TYR A 407 37.59 -44.82 -23.47
CA TYR A 407 38.04 -45.32 -24.76
C TYR A 407 39.55 -45.27 -24.96
N ALA A 408 40.29 -44.45 -24.19
CA ALA A 408 41.75 -44.54 -24.12
C ALA A 408 42.20 -45.81 -23.38
N GLY A 409 41.42 -46.26 -22.37
CA GLY A 409 41.69 -47.53 -21.66
C GLY A 409 41.23 -48.77 -22.42
N HIS A 410 40.27 -48.63 -23.34
CA HIS A 410 39.75 -49.72 -24.14
C HIS A 410 39.43 -49.27 -25.56
N HIS A 411 40.36 -49.53 -26.48
CA HIS A 411 40.22 -49.14 -27.87
C HIS A 411 39.18 -50.04 -28.56
N PRO A 412 38.10 -49.47 -29.14
CA PRO A 412 37.15 -50.24 -29.91
C PRO A 412 37.83 -50.83 -31.16
N PRO A 413 37.49 -52.07 -31.54
CA PRO A 413 38.07 -52.69 -32.72
C PRO A 413 37.60 -51.99 -34.01
N PRO A 414 38.46 -51.91 -35.05
CA PRO A 414 38.08 -51.35 -36.33
C PRO A 414 37.02 -52.22 -37.03
N LEU A 415 36.05 -51.57 -37.67
CA LEU A 415 34.98 -52.23 -38.43
C LEU A 415 35.50 -52.94 -39.69
N LYS A 416 36.56 -52.40 -40.31
CA LYS A 416 37.26 -52.99 -41.44
C LYS A 416 38.76 -53.03 -41.15
N ALA A 417 39.35 -54.23 -41.19
CA ALA A 417 40.77 -54.41 -40.98
C ALA A 417 41.57 -53.75 -42.12
N GLY A 418 42.38 -52.73 -41.80
CA GLY A 418 43.29 -52.07 -42.74
C GLY A 418 42.78 -50.76 -43.39
N GLU A 419 41.50 -50.40 -43.20
CA GLU A 419 40.91 -49.13 -43.72
C GLU A 419 40.61 -48.10 -42.62
N ALA A 420 40.77 -48.46 -41.35
CA ALA A 420 40.45 -47.57 -40.23
C ALA A 420 41.56 -46.50 -40.01
N PRO A 421 41.18 -45.23 -39.77
CA PRO A 421 42.14 -44.17 -39.41
C PRO A 421 42.81 -44.46 -38.06
N GLU A 422 43.87 -43.72 -37.72
CA GLU A 422 44.47 -43.81 -36.38
C GLU A 422 43.42 -43.47 -35.32
N PHE A 423 43.25 -44.35 -34.33
CA PHE A 423 42.24 -44.18 -33.29
C PHE A 423 42.61 -43.02 -32.37
N ASN A 424 41.73 -42.03 -32.26
CA ASN A 424 41.85 -40.96 -31.28
C ASN A 424 40.64 -40.96 -30.34
N PRO A 425 40.82 -41.27 -29.03
CA PRO A 425 39.70 -41.42 -28.11
C PRO A 425 38.92 -40.12 -27.88
N VAL A 426 39.57 -38.96 -28.04
CA VAL A 426 38.92 -37.65 -27.89
C VAL A 426 38.02 -37.38 -29.09
N PHE A 427 38.53 -37.53 -30.32
CA PHE A 427 37.72 -37.30 -31.52
C PHE A 427 36.63 -38.35 -31.70
N TYR A 428 36.89 -39.61 -31.31
CA TYR A 428 35.86 -40.63 -31.26
C TYR A 428 34.73 -40.26 -30.28
N THR A 429 35.06 -39.76 -29.09
CA THR A 429 34.05 -39.32 -28.12
C THR A 429 33.32 -38.05 -28.59
N LEU A 430 34.00 -37.14 -29.29
CA LEU A 430 33.38 -35.97 -29.90
C LEU A 430 32.37 -36.36 -30.98
N ASP A 431 32.68 -37.34 -31.84
CA ASP A 431 31.75 -37.87 -32.85
C ASP A 431 30.47 -38.39 -32.19
N LEU A 432 30.61 -39.14 -31.10
CA LEU A 432 29.46 -39.65 -30.36
C LEU A 432 28.63 -38.53 -29.73
N LEU A 433 29.24 -37.45 -29.23
CA LEU A 433 28.54 -36.39 -28.50
C LEU A 433 27.94 -35.29 -29.39
N LEU A 434 28.56 -35.00 -30.54
CA LEU A 434 28.22 -33.87 -31.39
C LEU A 434 27.52 -34.32 -32.68
N PRO A 435 26.19 -34.19 -32.79
CA PRO A 435 25.43 -34.82 -33.86
C PRO A 435 25.65 -34.23 -35.25
N VAL A 436 26.24 -33.03 -35.34
CA VAL A 436 26.40 -32.29 -36.60
C VAL A 436 27.81 -32.40 -37.17
N ILE A 437 28.80 -32.74 -36.34
CA ILE A 437 30.21 -32.77 -36.73
C ILE A 437 30.67 -34.21 -36.67
N SER A 438 31.15 -34.74 -37.80
CA SER A 438 31.81 -36.04 -37.86
C SER A 438 33.28 -35.86 -38.23
N PHE A 439 34.15 -36.39 -37.39
CA PHE A 439 35.60 -36.50 -37.54
C PHE A 439 35.99 -37.88 -38.12
N GLY A 440 35.01 -38.72 -38.49
CA GLY A 440 35.21 -40.00 -39.18
C GLY A 440 35.68 -41.16 -38.30
N GLN A 441 35.69 -40.99 -36.98
CA GLN A 441 36.11 -42.01 -36.02
C GLN A 441 34.94 -42.94 -35.67
N GLU A 442 33.74 -42.41 -35.36
CA GLU A 442 32.58 -43.24 -34.99
C GLU A 442 32.25 -44.30 -36.04
N SER A 443 32.23 -43.93 -37.32
CA SER A 443 31.91 -44.85 -38.43
C SER A 443 32.97 -45.92 -38.68
N ALA A 444 34.18 -45.76 -38.15
CA ALA A 444 35.31 -46.64 -38.41
C ALA A 444 35.53 -47.70 -37.32
N PHE A 445 34.96 -47.51 -36.13
CA PHE A 445 35.19 -48.38 -34.98
C PHE A 445 33.88 -48.88 -34.37
N ALA A 446 33.83 -50.17 -34.01
CA ALA A 446 32.64 -50.79 -33.42
C ALA A 446 32.91 -51.24 -31.97
N PRO A 447 32.47 -50.46 -30.96
CA PRO A 447 32.58 -50.87 -29.56
C PRO A 447 31.71 -52.10 -29.31
N ARG A 448 32.19 -53.01 -28.46
CA ARG A 448 31.50 -54.25 -28.10
C ARG A 448 31.06 -54.24 -26.64
N ASP A 449 30.06 -55.06 -26.32
CA ASP A 449 29.56 -55.28 -24.97
C ASP A 449 29.09 -53.97 -24.30
N TRP A 450 29.51 -53.72 -23.06
CA TRP A 450 29.04 -52.57 -22.30
C TRP A 450 29.49 -51.21 -22.89
N TYR A 451 30.59 -51.18 -23.64
CA TYR A 451 31.08 -49.97 -24.33
C TYR A 451 30.13 -49.54 -25.46
N GLN A 452 29.38 -50.47 -26.05
CA GLN A 452 28.34 -50.17 -27.02
C GLN A 452 27.18 -49.43 -26.35
N THR A 453 26.74 -49.92 -25.19
CA THR A 453 25.71 -49.25 -24.39
C THR A 453 26.16 -47.85 -23.97
N LEU A 454 27.43 -47.70 -23.54
CA LEU A 454 28.00 -46.39 -23.23
C LEU A 454 27.97 -45.44 -24.43
N SER A 455 28.31 -45.92 -25.62
CA SER A 455 28.24 -45.13 -26.86
C SER A 455 26.83 -44.63 -27.13
N TYR A 456 25.81 -45.49 -27.01
CA TYR A 456 24.41 -45.08 -27.19
C TYR A 456 23.97 -44.04 -26.16
N VAL A 457 24.39 -44.19 -24.89
CA VAL A 457 24.10 -43.21 -23.84
C VAL A 457 24.76 -41.86 -24.14
N LEU A 458 26.03 -41.87 -24.58
CA LEU A 458 26.74 -40.65 -24.98
C LEU A 458 26.05 -39.96 -26.16
N ILE A 459 25.65 -40.72 -27.19
CA ILE A 459 24.89 -40.18 -28.33
C ILE A 459 23.60 -39.52 -27.86
N VAL A 460 22.70 -40.26 -27.20
CA VAL A 460 21.39 -39.72 -26.79
C VAL A 460 21.54 -38.50 -25.88
N THR A 461 22.48 -38.54 -24.93
CA THR A 461 22.71 -37.43 -24.00
C THR A 461 23.36 -36.22 -24.70
N GLY A 462 24.29 -36.48 -25.62
CA GLY A 462 24.95 -35.49 -26.46
C GLY A 462 23.95 -34.70 -27.30
N TRP A 463 23.02 -35.38 -27.98
CA TRP A 463 21.92 -34.75 -28.72
C TRP A 463 21.08 -33.81 -27.84
N ILE A 464 20.68 -34.26 -26.64
CA ILE A 464 19.85 -33.47 -25.72
C ILE A 464 20.61 -32.23 -25.22
N LEU A 465 21.88 -32.38 -24.82
CA LEU A 465 22.67 -31.28 -24.29
C LEU A 465 23.08 -30.29 -25.38
N ALA A 466 23.52 -30.78 -26.55
CA ALA A 466 23.95 -29.96 -27.68
C ALA A 466 22.81 -29.07 -28.20
N THR A 467 21.60 -29.64 -28.38
CA THR A 467 20.42 -28.85 -28.77
C THR A 467 20.10 -27.76 -27.75
N THR A 468 20.31 -28.03 -26.45
CA THR A 468 20.06 -27.02 -25.41
C THR A 468 21.12 -25.92 -25.37
N VAL A 469 22.40 -26.25 -25.62
CA VAL A 469 23.47 -25.25 -25.75
C VAL A 469 23.21 -24.36 -26.96
N VAL A 470 22.90 -24.94 -28.12
CA VAL A 470 22.58 -24.19 -29.35
C VAL A 470 21.39 -23.27 -29.11
N ALA A 471 20.27 -23.78 -28.58
CA ALA A 471 19.10 -22.96 -28.26
C ALA A 471 19.42 -21.83 -27.27
N GLY A 472 20.29 -22.09 -26.29
CA GLY A 472 20.77 -21.10 -25.34
C GLY A 472 21.60 -19.99 -26.00
N VAL A 473 22.56 -20.37 -26.85
CA VAL A 473 23.43 -19.44 -27.58
C VAL A 473 22.64 -18.61 -28.59
N THR A 474 21.76 -19.23 -29.38
CA THR A 474 20.91 -18.51 -30.35
C THR A 474 20.04 -17.47 -29.65
N ARG A 475 19.47 -17.79 -28.47
CA ARG A 475 18.65 -16.85 -27.68
C ARG A 475 19.48 -15.70 -27.07
N THR A 476 20.77 -15.90 -26.81
CA THR A 476 21.67 -14.81 -26.38
C THR A 476 22.16 -13.95 -27.54
N VAL A 477 22.37 -14.53 -28.72
CA VAL A 477 22.86 -13.82 -29.92
C VAL A 477 21.74 -13.02 -30.57
N SER A 478 20.50 -13.52 -30.60
CA SER A 478 19.33 -12.81 -31.17
C SER A 478 18.85 -11.61 -30.33
N ARG A 479 19.58 -11.24 -29.27
CA ARG A 479 19.25 -10.17 -28.33
C ARG A 479 20.33 -9.07 -28.26
N GLN A 480 21.41 -9.24 -29.00
CA GLN A 480 22.32 -8.15 -29.40
C GLN A 480 21.86 -7.66 -30.77
#